data_AF-F8N8U9-F1
#
_entry.id   AF-F8N8U9-F1
#
_cell.length_a   1.000
_cell.length_b   1.000
_cell.length_c   1.000
_cell.angle_alpha   90.00
_cell.angle_beta   90.00
_cell.angle_gamma   90.00
#
_symmetry.space_group_name_H-M   'P 1'
#
loop_
_entity.id
_entity.type
_entity.pdbx_description
1 polymer ?
#
loop_
_entity_poly.entity_id
_entity_poly.type
_entity_poly.pdbx_seq_one_letter_code
_entity_poly.pdbx_strand_id
1 'polypeptide(L)'
;MKDENGGKSYRKKYLWAFYAQLKKIVYYLYESGSRARKVVVDFLTDFSGFISTDGYIAYSIFDDAEKHPGIVHIGCWVHARRKFIDALPSDRRAMEIINMIAELFRLELAFKVQKLSPDQIKVRRERRSRTILRRIHDRVVLMSTDLKLMANEMMSNAVNYMLNQWKSLENFIKDGRVQISNNLCEQRMKPVKLNLKNCQNIGSEDAAKNTAVIFSLTESCRLNGINPETYLEKLFKCIVSHETYDKRQLLPCYIKI
;
A
#
# COMPACT_ATOMS: atom_id res chain seq x y z
N MET A 1 -3.26 -24.16 14.94
CA MET A 1 -4.67 -24.61 14.97
C MET A 1 -4.73 -26.11 14.74
N LYS A 2 -5.43 -26.84 15.61
CA LYS A 2 -5.71 -28.26 15.38
C LYS A 2 -6.79 -28.37 14.31
N ASP A 3 -6.65 -29.32 13.38
CA ASP A 3 -7.76 -29.71 12.49
C ASP A 3 -8.79 -30.56 13.24
N GLU A 4 -9.88 -30.92 12.57
CA GLU A 4 -10.98 -31.73 13.11
C GLU A 4 -10.53 -33.14 13.57
N ASN A 5 -9.31 -33.55 13.21
CA ASN A 5 -8.67 -34.80 13.62
C ASN A 5 -7.52 -34.62 14.62
N GLY A 6 -7.37 -33.43 15.23
CA GLY A 6 -6.34 -33.15 16.23
C GLY A 6 -4.92 -32.92 15.70
N GLY A 7 -4.73 -32.91 14.37
CA GLY A 7 -3.46 -32.66 13.69
C GLY A 7 -3.10 -31.17 13.63
N LYS A 8 -1.79 -30.84 13.64
CA LYS A 8 -1.33 -29.46 13.42
C LYS A 8 -1.45 -29.12 11.93
N SER A 9 -2.50 -28.39 11.53
CA SER A 9 -2.61 -27.88 10.16
C SER A 9 -2.00 -26.47 10.03
N TYR A 10 -1.08 -26.31 9.08
CA TYR A 10 -0.55 -25.01 8.69
C TYR A 10 -1.52 -24.36 7.70
N ARG A 11 -2.27 -23.36 8.15
CA ARG A 11 -3.21 -22.62 7.29
C ARG A 11 -2.55 -21.32 6.82
N LYS A 12 -2.59 -21.06 5.51
CA LYS A 12 -2.17 -19.76 4.96
C LYS A 12 -3.14 -18.69 5.43
N LYS A 13 -2.66 -17.74 6.24
CA LYS A 13 -3.42 -16.62 6.78
C LYS A 13 -2.83 -15.29 6.29
N TYR A 14 -3.66 -14.25 6.27
CA TYR A 14 -3.30 -12.94 5.75
C TYR A 14 -3.29 -11.88 6.87
N LEU A 15 -2.36 -10.94 6.77
CA LEU A 15 -2.28 -9.77 7.63
C LEU A 15 -2.33 -8.54 6.72
N TRP A 16 -3.28 -7.65 6.99
CA TRP A 16 -3.39 -6.38 6.27
C TRP A 16 -2.48 -5.35 6.90
N ALA A 17 -1.87 -4.48 6.10
CA ALA A 17 -1.05 -3.39 6.58
C ALA A 17 -1.59 -2.06 6.05
N PHE A 18 -1.83 -1.14 6.96
CA PHE A 18 -2.25 0.22 6.67
C PHE A 18 -1.18 1.17 7.21
N TYR A 19 -0.77 2.13 6.39
CA TYR A 19 0.24 3.12 6.78
C TYR A 19 -0.30 4.53 6.57
N ALA A 20 -0.57 5.23 7.67
CA ALA A 20 -0.95 6.64 7.66
C ALA A 20 0.32 7.50 7.60
N GLN A 21 0.82 7.77 6.40
CA GLN A 21 2.10 8.45 6.16
C GLN A 21 2.25 9.77 6.93
N LEU A 22 1.21 10.62 6.95
CA LEU A 22 1.27 11.94 7.57
C LEU A 22 1.37 11.87 9.10
N LYS A 23 0.73 10.86 9.71
CA LYS A 23 0.79 10.63 11.17
C LYS A 23 1.90 9.67 11.58
N LYS A 24 2.59 9.07 10.60
CA LYS A 24 3.62 8.05 10.81
C LYS A 24 3.11 6.88 11.66
N ILE A 25 1.84 6.50 11.48
CA ILE A 25 1.21 5.36 12.18
C ILE A 25 1.09 4.19 11.23
N VAL A 26 1.47 3.00 11.69
CA VAL A 26 1.21 1.74 11.00
C VAL A 26 0.20 0.94 11.81
N TYR A 27 -0.78 0.38 11.11
CA TYR A 27 -1.76 -0.53 11.69
C TYR A 27 -1.77 -1.84 10.90
N TYR A 28 -1.50 -2.93 11.60
CA TYR A 28 -1.64 -4.27 11.08
C TYR A 28 -2.97 -4.85 11.54
N LEU A 29 -3.84 -5.16 10.59
CA LEU A 29 -5.15 -5.73 10.87
C LEU A 29 -5.12 -7.23 10.57
N TYR A 30 -5.39 -8.02 11.61
CA TYR A 30 -5.60 -9.45 11.51
C TYR A 30 -7.09 -9.76 11.73
N GLU A 31 -7.80 -10.08 10.63
CA GLU A 31 -9.22 -10.39 10.66
C GLU A 31 -9.45 -11.87 10.36
N SER A 32 -9.24 -12.73 11.36
CA SER A 32 -9.25 -14.20 11.23
C SER A 32 -8.36 -14.73 10.08
N GLY A 33 -7.36 -13.93 9.72
CA GLY A 33 -6.47 -14.12 8.58
C GLY A 33 -7.15 -14.11 7.21
N SER A 34 -8.31 -13.45 7.07
CA SER A 34 -9.03 -13.27 5.82
C SER A 34 -8.34 -12.26 4.89
N ARG A 35 -8.33 -12.54 3.58
CA ARG A 35 -7.97 -11.59 2.51
C ARG A 35 -9.20 -11.06 1.77
N ALA A 36 -10.39 -11.31 2.30
CA ALA A 36 -11.63 -10.92 1.65
C ALA A 36 -11.74 -9.40 1.52
N ARG A 37 -12.30 -8.95 0.40
CA ARG A 37 -12.61 -7.54 0.14
C ARG A 37 -13.39 -6.88 1.29
N LYS A 38 -14.30 -7.63 1.92
CA LYS A 38 -15.10 -7.15 3.06
C LYS A 38 -14.24 -6.53 4.17
N VAL A 39 -13.07 -7.11 4.45
CA VAL A 39 -12.18 -6.63 5.53
C VAL A 39 -11.73 -5.19 5.28
N VAL A 40 -11.29 -4.87 4.06
CA VAL A 40 -10.81 -3.51 3.75
C VAL A 40 -11.96 -2.51 3.60
N VAL A 41 -13.13 -2.95 3.11
CA VAL A 41 -14.33 -2.11 3.04
C VAL A 41 -14.77 -1.71 4.43
N ASP A 42 -14.98 -2.69 5.31
CA ASP A 42 -15.43 -2.46 6.68
C ASP A 42 -14.43 -1.56 7.43
N PHE A 43 -13.12 -1.79 7.24
CA PHE A 43 -12.07 -0.97 7.87
C PHE A 43 -12.00 0.48 7.36
N LEU A 44 -12.33 0.73 6.09
CA LEU A 44 -12.27 2.07 5.47
C LEU A 44 -13.64 2.76 5.39
N THR A 45 -14.67 2.25 6.08
CA THR A 45 -16.05 2.77 6.04
C THR A 45 -16.10 4.28 6.30
N ASP A 46 -15.41 4.76 7.33
CA ASP A 46 -15.41 6.18 7.73
C ASP A 46 -14.23 6.98 7.15
N PHE A 47 -13.48 6.39 6.22
CA PHE A 47 -12.29 7.02 5.64
C PHE A 47 -12.64 7.85 4.42
N SER A 48 -12.12 9.08 4.38
CA SER A 48 -12.14 9.95 3.21
C SER A 48 -10.74 10.51 2.96
N GLY A 49 -10.32 10.54 1.69
CA GLY A 49 -8.99 10.96 1.28
C GLY A 49 -8.33 10.01 0.28
N PHE A 50 -7.01 10.01 0.27
CA PHE A 50 -6.22 9.22 -0.69
C PHE A 50 -5.78 7.89 -0.09
N ILE A 51 -6.00 6.80 -0.82
CA ILE A 51 -5.45 5.48 -0.48
C ILE A 51 -4.49 5.03 -1.58
N SER A 52 -3.30 4.55 -1.21
CA SER A 52 -2.41 3.87 -2.15
C SER A 52 -2.41 2.38 -1.82
N THR A 53 -2.59 1.55 -2.84
CA THR A 53 -2.69 0.10 -2.65
C THR A 53 -1.71 -0.66 -3.54
N ASP A 54 -1.46 -1.92 -3.19
CA ASP A 54 -0.82 -2.83 -4.13
C ASP A 54 -1.78 -3.23 -5.26
N GLY A 55 -1.27 -3.85 -6.33
CA GLY A 55 -2.06 -4.19 -7.50
C GLY A 55 -3.18 -5.24 -7.32
N TYR A 56 -3.62 -5.52 -6.08
CA TYR A 56 -4.64 -6.52 -5.79
C TYR A 56 -6.04 -6.05 -6.17
N ILE A 57 -6.75 -6.89 -6.92
CA ILE A 57 -8.08 -6.60 -7.48
C ILE A 57 -9.17 -6.31 -6.43
N ALA A 58 -8.96 -6.67 -5.16
CA ALA A 58 -9.93 -6.33 -4.13
C ALA A 58 -10.12 -4.81 -3.97
N TYR A 59 -9.08 -4.00 -4.29
CA TYR A 59 -9.09 -2.56 -4.13
C TYR A 59 -9.76 -1.79 -5.28
N SER A 60 -10.04 -2.44 -6.42
CA SER A 60 -10.65 -1.75 -7.58
C SER A 60 -12.05 -1.23 -7.30
N ILE A 61 -12.69 -1.67 -6.21
CA ILE A 61 -13.96 -1.08 -5.74
C ILE A 61 -13.83 0.40 -5.42
N PHE A 62 -12.66 0.84 -4.95
CA PHE A 62 -12.41 2.23 -4.59
C PHE A 62 -12.18 3.12 -5.83
N ASP A 63 -12.21 2.54 -7.04
CA ASP A 63 -12.24 3.29 -8.30
C ASP A 63 -13.67 3.77 -8.64
N ASP A 64 -14.69 3.19 -8.01
CA ASP A 64 -16.09 3.56 -8.12
C ASP A 64 -16.43 4.68 -7.13
N ALA A 65 -16.42 5.91 -7.62
CA ALA A 65 -16.67 7.11 -6.82
C ALA A 65 -18.13 7.24 -6.37
N GLU A 66 -19.08 6.51 -6.99
CA GLU A 66 -20.48 6.50 -6.57
C GLU A 66 -20.67 5.62 -5.34
N LYS A 67 -20.00 4.45 -5.33
CA LYS A 67 -20.07 3.52 -4.19
C LYS A 67 -19.19 3.93 -3.01
N HIS A 68 -18.06 4.57 -3.28
CA HIS A 68 -17.11 5.02 -2.26
C HIS A 68 -16.76 6.51 -2.41
N PRO A 69 -17.76 7.40 -2.19
CA PRO A 69 -17.54 8.83 -2.31
C PRO A 69 -16.48 9.29 -1.30
N GLY A 70 -15.58 10.17 -1.73
CA GLY A 70 -14.52 10.72 -0.90
C GLY A 70 -13.21 9.92 -0.88
N ILE A 71 -13.19 8.70 -1.41
CA ILE A 71 -11.94 7.94 -1.57
C ILE A 71 -11.35 8.19 -2.96
N VAL A 72 -10.08 8.57 -3.01
CA VAL A 72 -9.28 8.64 -4.23
C VAL A 72 -8.24 7.54 -4.19
N HIS A 73 -8.48 6.49 -4.97
CA HIS A 73 -7.58 5.35 -5.07
C HIS A 73 -6.37 5.64 -5.97
N ILE A 74 -5.17 5.38 -5.45
CA ILE A 74 -3.88 5.53 -6.12
C ILE A 74 -3.30 4.14 -6.41
N GLY A 75 -3.18 3.81 -7.70
CA GLY A 75 -2.55 2.58 -8.17
C GLY A 75 -1.04 2.61 -8.01
N CYS A 76 -0.41 1.44 -7.89
CA CYS A 76 1.03 1.32 -7.70
C CYS A 76 1.79 1.15 -9.03
N TRP A 77 2.54 2.18 -9.44
CA TRP A 77 3.36 2.14 -10.66
C TRP A 77 4.51 1.12 -10.62
N VAL A 78 4.96 0.70 -9.43
CA VAL A 78 5.97 -0.36 -9.30
C VAL A 78 5.39 -1.70 -9.75
N HIS A 79 4.14 -2.01 -9.38
CA HIS A 79 3.46 -3.23 -9.81
C HIS A 79 3.14 -3.19 -11.31
N ALA A 80 2.65 -2.05 -11.82
CA ALA A 80 2.42 -1.87 -13.25
C ALA A 80 3.72 -2.08 -14.04
N ARG A 81 4.82 -1.46 -13.62
CA ARG A 81 6.14 -1.64 -14.25
C ARG A 81 6.61 -3.09 -14.19
N ARG A 82 6.37 -3.80 -13.09
CA ARG A 82 6.78 -5.19 -12.93
C ARG A 82 6.16 -6.09 -13.99
N LYS A 83 4.89 -5.88 -14.36
CA LYS A 83 4.23 -6.65 -15.43
C LYS A 83 4.95 -6.53 -16.77
N PHE A 84 5.37 -5.31 -17.15
CA PHE A 84 6.15 -5.10 -18.37
C PHE A 84 7.57 -5.68 -18.26
N ILE A 85 8.20 -5.64 -17.07
CA ILE A 85 9.49 -6.32 -16.86
C ILE A 85 9.35 -7.83 -17.04
N ASP A 86 8.30 -8.43 -16.49
CA ASP A 86 8.07 -9.87 -16.63
C ASP A 86 7.76 -10.26 -18.09
N ALA A 87 7.17 -9.36 -18.90
CA ALA A 87 6.93 -9.55 -20.33
C ALA A 87 8.16 -9.27 -21.23
N LEU A 88 9.18 -8.56 -20.72
CA LEU A 88 10.34 -8.15 -21.51
C LEU A 88 11.12 -9.31 -22.16
N PRO A 89 11.33 -10.47 -21.50
CA PRO A 89 12.01 -11.61 -22.11
C PRO A 89 11.28 -12.18 -23.33
N SER A 90 9.95 -12.06 -23.39
CA SER A 90 9.14 -12.60 -24.47
C SER A 90 8.84 -11.57 -25.56
N ASP A 91 8.84 -10.27 -25.25
CA ASP A 91 8.66 -9.20 -26.22
C ASP A 91 9.40 -7.91 -25.80
N ARG A 92 10.40 -7.53 -26.62
CA ARG A 92 11.27 -6.37 -26.39
C ARG A 92 10.51 -5.04 -26.42
N ARG A 93 9.31 -4.97 -27.00
CA ARG A 93 8.47 -3.76 -27.00
C ARG A 93 8.10 -3.30 -25.59
N ALA A 94 8.12 -4.20 -24.59
CA ALA A 94 7.90 -3.84 -23.20
C ALA A 94 8.90 -2.80 -22.68
N MET A 95 10.12 -2.77 -23.24
CA MET A 95 11.19 -1.84 -22.84
C MET A 95 10.76 -0.37 -22.96
N GLU A 96 9.97 -0.06 -23.98
CA GLU A 96 9.48 1.30 -24.21
C GLU A 96 8.64 1.80 -23.03
N ILE A 97 7.67 1.00 -22.58
CA ILE A 97 6.83 1.32 -21.43
C ILE A 97 7.66 1.37 -20.15
N ILE A 98 8.58 0.42 -19.95
CA ILE A 98 9.48 0.40 -18.78
C ILE A 98 10.28 1.72 -18.68
N ASN A 99 10.77 2.22 -19.80
CA ASN A 99 11.55 3.45 -19.87
C ASN A 99 10.72 4.71 -19.60
N MET A 100 9.49 4.77 -20.12
CA MET A 100 8.57 5.87 -19.81
C MET A 100 8.17 5.88 -18.32
N ILE A 101 7.91 4.71 -17.72
CA ILE A 101 7.66 4.63 -16.28
C ILE A 101 8.91 5.04 -15.48
N ALA A 102 10.10 4.65 -15.93
CA ALA A 102 11.34 5.10 -15.30
C ALA A 102 11.52 6.63 -15.36
N GLU A 103 11.01 7.28 -16.41
CA GLU A 103 10.96 8.74 -16.53
C GLU A 103 10.07 9.37 -15.43
N LEU A 104 8.89 8.79 -15.15
CA LEU A 104 8.03 9.22 -14.05
C LEU A 104 8.76 9.13 -12.70
N PHE A 105 9.42 8.00 -12.41
CA PHE A 105 10.17 7.84 -11.16
C PHE A 105 11.36 8.80 -11.04
N ARG A 106 12.03 9.12 -12.16
CA ARG A 106 13.11 10.12 -12.19
C ARG A 106 12.58 11.52 -11.84
N LEU A 107 11.40 11.90 -12.32
CA LEU A 107 10.75 13.16 -11.94
C LEU A 107 10.41 13.19 -10.44
N GLU A 108 9.79 12.12 -9.93
CA GLU A 108 9.44 12.02 -8.51
C GLU A 108 10.68 12.11 -7.60
N LEU A 109 11.78 11.45 -7.98
CA LEU A 109 13.06 11.58 -7.28
C LEU A 109 13.61 13.00 -7.34
N ALA A 110 13.56 13.64 -8.50
CA ALA A 110 14.03 15.02 -8.65
C ALA A 110 13.24 16.00 -7.77
N PHE A 111 11.91 15.83 -7.67
CA PHE A 111 11.07 16.65 -6.78
C PHE A 111 11.46 16.49 -5.32
N LYS A 112 11.76 15.26 -4.90
CA LYS A 112 12.22 14.96 -3.54
C LYS A 112 13.59 15.59 -3.25
N VAL A 113 14.54 15.47 -4.16
CA VAL A 113 15.90 16.05 -4.02
C VAL A 113 15.84 17.57 -3.95
N GLN A 114 14.97 18.20 -4.74
CA GLN A 114 14.73 19.66 -4.71
C GLN A 114 13.93 20.13 -3.49
N LYS A 115 13.46 19.20 -2.63
CA LYS A 115 12.64 19.49 -1.45
C LYS A 115 11.40 20.35 -1.77
N LEU A 116 10.76 20.08 -2.91
CA LEU A 116 9.56 20.80 -3.32
C LEU A 116 8.41 20.59 -2.32
N SER A 117 7.63 21.63 -2.08
CA SER A 117 6.40 21.52 -1.29
C SER A 117 5.34 20.68 -2.01
N PRO A 118 4.35 20.12 -1.30
CA PRO A 118 3.28 19.36 -1.96
C PRO A 118 2.54 20.13 -3.05
N ASP A 119 2.32 21.43 -2.88
CA ASP A 119 1.65 22.25 -3.90
C ASP A 119 2.53 22.44 -5.14
N GLN A 120 3.83 22.64 -4.94
CA GLN A 120 4.80 22.70 -6.04
C GLN A 120 4.86 21.36 -6.79
N ILE A 121 4.87 20.24 -6.05
CA ILE A 121 4.84 18.89 -6.64
C ILE A 121 3.59 18.71 -7.48
N LYS A 122 2.40 19.08 -6.98
CA LYS A 122 1.14 18.98 -7.72
C LYS A 122 1.20 19.75 -9.04
N VAL A 123 1.65 21.00 -9.02
CA VAL A 123 1.79 21.82 -10.24
C VAL A 123 2.81 21.20 -11.21
N ARG A 124 3.93 20.68 -10.71
CA ARG A 124 4.96 20.04 -11.55
C ARG A 124 4.48 18.71 -12.14
N ARG A 125 3.72 17.91 -11.38
CA ARG A 125 3.08 16.68 -11.87
C ARG A 125 2.10 16.98 -12.99
N GLU A 126 1.27 18.00 -12.83
CA GLU A 126 0.32 18.42 -13.88
C GLU A 126 1.04 18.84 -15.18
N ARG A 127 2.14 19.58 -15.08
CA ARG A 127 2.87 20.04 -16.28
C ARG A 127 3.74 18.95 -16.93
N ARG A 128 4.42 18.14 -16.12
CA ARG A 128 5.46 17.21 -16.61
C ARG A 128 4.98 15.76 -16.61
N SER A 129 4.48 15.27 -15.47
CA SER A 129 4.05 13.87 -15.34
C SER A 129 2.83 13.57 -16.21
N ARG A 130 1.88 14.50 -16.35
CA ARG A 130 0.71 14.35 -17.25
C ARG A 130 1.11 14.06 -18.70
N THR A 131 2.15 14.73 -19.21
CA THR A 131 2.64 14.51 -20.58
C THR A 131 3.19 13.10 -20.76
N ILE A 132 3.91 12.58 -19.77
CA ILE A 132 4.44 11.21 -19.79
C ILE A 132 3.29 10.21 -19.64
N LEU A 133 2.32 10.47 -18.76
CA LEU A 133 1.14 9.64 -18.60
C LEU A 133 0.35 9.50 -19.91
N ARG A 134 0.12 10.61 -20.63
CA ARG A 134 -0.54 10.57 -21.93
C ARG A 134 0.23 9.69 -22.92
N ARG A 135 1.57 9.86 -23.02
CA ARG A 135 2.42 9.02 -23.89
C ARG A 135 2.32 7.53 -23.54
N ILE A 136 2.34 7.19 -22.24
CA ILE A 136 2.19 5.81 -21.78
C ILE A 136 0.79 5.29 -22.17
N HIS A 137 -0.26 6.04 -21.89
CA HIS A 137 -1.64 5.65 -22.19
C HIS A 137 -1.83 5.37 -23.67
N ASP A 138 -1.49 6.34 -24.53
CA ASP A 138 -1.66 6.24 -25.97
C ASP A 138 -0.90 5.04 -26.53
N ARG A 139 0.31 4.79 -25.99
CA ARG A 139 1.11 3.64 -26.39
C ARG A 139 0.48 2.32 -25.98
N VAL A 140 -0.02 2.21 -24.75
CA VAL A 140 -0.64 0.97 -24.25
C VAL A 140 -1.97 0.70 -24.93
N VAL A 141 -2.76 1.74 -25.22
CA VAL A 141 -3.97 1.63 -26.06
C VAL A 141 -3.61 1.12 -27.45
N LEU A 142 -2.59 1.69 -28.10
CA LEU A 142 -2.11 1.19 -29.39
C LEU A 142 -1.66 -0.28 -29.31
N MET A 143 -0.91 -0.66 -28.27
CA MET A 143 -0.50 -2.06 -28.05
C MET A 143 -1.71 -2.99 -27.90
N SER A 144 -2.80 -2.55 -27.27
CA SER A 144 -4.02 -3.35 -27.11
C SER A 144 -4.74 -3.65 -28.42
N THR A 145 -4.51 -2.84 -29.46
CA THR A 145 -5.07 -3.06 -30.80
C THR A 145 -4.22 -3.99 -31.69
N ASP A 146 -2.97 -4.26 -31.31
CA ASP A 146 -2.08 -5.16 -32.04
C ASP A 146 -2.35 -6.61 -31.65
N LEU A 147 -3.11 -7.32 -32.50
CA LEU A 147 -3.49 -8.73 -32.29
C LEU A 147 -2.27 -9.66 -32.12
N LYS A 148 -1.17 -9.39 -32.84
CA LYS A 148 0.04 -10.22 -32.76
C LYS A 148 0.75 -10.01 -31.42
N LEU A 149 0.75 -8.79 -30.91
CA LEU A 149 1.27 -8.46 -29.58
C LEU A 149 0.39 -9.05 -28.47
N MET A 150 -0.94 -8.92 -28.60
CA MET A 150 -1.91 -9.47 -27.65
C MET A 150 -1.96 -11.01 -27.63
N ALA A 151 -1.48 -11.69 -28.67
CA ALA A 151 -1.29 -13.13 -28.67
C ALA A 151 -0.19 -13.60 -27.68
N ASN A 152 0.72 -12.71 -27.26
CA ASN A 152 1.68 -13.00 -26.20
C ASN A 152 1.00 -12.81 -24.83
N GLU A 153 0.83 -13.90 -24.08
CA GLU A 153 0.13 -13.90 -22.79
C GLU A 153 0.73 -12.90 -21.78
N MET A 154 2.05 -12.85 -21.65
CA MET A 154 2.71 -11.95 -20.70
C MET A 154 2.50 -10.48 -21.07
N MET A 155 2.58 -10.16 -22.35
CA MET A 155 2.37 -8.81 -22.83
C MET A 155 0.90 -8.39 -22.72
N SER A 156 -0.03 -9.26 -23.12
CA SER A 156 -1.46 -9.06 -22.95
C SER A 156 -1.82 -8.81 -21.48
N ASN A 157 -1.29 -9.63 -20.57
CA ASN A 157 -1.45 -9.43 -19.13
C ASN A 157 -0.92 -8.09 -18.64
N ALA A 158 0.21 -7.60 -19.16
CA ALA A 158 0.78 -6.31 -18.78
C ALA A 158 -0.05 -5.12 -19.28
N VAL A 159 -0.47 -5.16 -20.55
CA VAL A 159 -1.33 -4.15 -21.17
C VAL A 159 -2.69 -4.09 -20.48
N ASN A 160 -3.36 -5.23 -20.34
CA ASN A 160 -4.68 -5.32 -19.68
C ASN A 160 -4.61 -4.87 -18.23
N TYR A 161 -3.56 -5.25 -17.48
CA TYR A 161 -3.37 -4.78 -16.11
C TYR A 161 -3.31 -3.26 -16.03
N MET A 162 -2.52 -2.62 -16.91
CA MET A 162 -2.34 -1.17 -16.90
C MET A 162 -3.62 -0.43 -17.31
N LEU A 163 -4.31 -0.89 -18.37
CA LEU A 163 -5.56 -0.29 -18.83
C LEU A 163 -6.66 -0.40 -17.76
N ASN A 164 -6.82 -1.58 -17.16
CA ASN A 164 -7.82 -1.80 -16.11
C ASN A 164 -7.58 -0.95 -14.85
N GLN A 165 -6.33 -0.58 -14.58
CA GLN A 165 -5.98 0.27 -13.44
C GLN A 165 -5.70 1.72 -13.82
N TRP A 166 -5.93 2.12 -15.08
CA TRP A 166 -5.45 3.42 -15.56
C TRP A 166 -5.95 4.59 -14.71
N LYS A 167 -7.26 4.58 -14.38
CA LYS A 167 -7.91 5.58 -13.54
C LYS A 167 -7.22 5.74 -12.18
N SER A 168 -6.81 4.64 -11.52
CA SER A 168 -6.10 4.72 -10.24
C SER A 168 -4.63 5.09 -10.41
N LEU A 169 -3.99 4.62 -11.49
CA LEU A 169 -2.60 4.91 -11.80
C LEU A 169 -2.36 6.40 -12.10
N GLU A 170 -3.30 7.10 -12.73
CA GLU A 170 -3.15 8.54 -12.99
C GLU A 170 -3.42 9.42 -11.77
N ASN A 171 -4.17 8.93 -10.78
CA ASN A 171 -4.64 9.75 -9.66
C ASN A 171 -3.54 10.34 -8.78
N PHE A 172 -2.30 9.83 -8.82
CA PHE A 172 -1.21 10.36 -7.98
C PHE A 172 -0.88 11.83 -8.31
N ILE A 173 -1.23 12.32 -9.50
CA ILE A 173 -1.02 13.72 -9.88
C ILE A 173 -1.97 14.69 -9.19
N LYS A 174 -3.07 14.20 -8.60
CA LYS A 174 -4.13 15.04 -7.99
C LYS A 174 -3.66 15.75 -6.72
N ASP A 175 -2.67 15.21 -6.01
CA ASP A 175 -2.14 15.77 -4.77
C ASP A 175 -0.63 15.50 -4.64
N GLY A 176 0.16 16.47 -4.18
CA GLY A 176 1.62 16.28 -4.07
C GLY A 176 2.11 15.49 -2.85
N ARG A 177 1.22 15.18 -1.89
CA ARG A 177 1.55 14.42 -0.67
C ARG A 177 1.57 12.91 -0.94
N VAL A 178 0.80 12.44 -1.91
CA VAL A 178 0.69 11.01 -2.22
C VAL A 178 1.94 10.50 -2.93
N GLN A 179 2.24 9.22 -2.70
CA GLN A 179 3.34 8.52 -3.35
C GLN A 179 2.85 7.89 -4.66
N ILE A 180 3.76 7.79 -5.64
CA ILE A 180 3.52 7.09 -6.91
C ILE A 180 3.47 5.55 -6.74
N SER A 181 3.86 5.03 -5.58
CA SER A 181 3.87 3.59 -5.28
C SER A 181 3.55 3.27 -3.82
N ASN A 182 3.07 2.05 -3.59
CA ASN A 182 2.76 1.51 -2.26
C ASN A 182 4.03 1.02 -1.49
N ASN A 183 5.22 1.31 -2.00
CA ASN A 183 6.48 0.82 -1.43
C ASN A 183 6.66 1.20 0.05
N LEU A 184 6.14 2.36 0.48
CA LEU A 184 6.24 2.78 1.88
C LEU A 184 5.53 1.80 2.82
N CYS A 185 4.33 1.33 2.45
CA CYS A 185 3.57 0.35 3.22
C CYS A 185 4.23 -1.04 3.15
N GLU A 186 4.65 -1.47 1.95
CA GLU A 186 5.34 -2.76 1.78
C GLU A 186 6.63 -2.86 2.61
N GLN A 187 7.36 -1.75 2.76
CA GLN A 187 8.53 -1.68 3.63
C GLN A 187 8.17 -1.94 5.10
N ARG A 188 6.97 -1.53 5.56
CA ARG A 188 6.51 -1.79 6.94
C ARG A 188 6.29 -3.27 7.19
N MET A 189 5.93 -4.04 6.15
CA MET A 189 5.78 -5.49 6.29
C MET A 189 7.11 -6.25 6.41
N LYS A 190 8.26 -5.64 6.13
CA LYS A 190 9.56 -6.36 6.17
C LYS A 190 9.93 -6.83 7.58
N PRO A 191 9.90 -6.00 8.65
CA PRO A 191 10.16 -6.46 10.02
C PRO A 191 9.20 -7.54 10.50
N VAL A 192 7.92 -7.46 10.10
CA VAL A 192 6.91 -8.49 10.41
C VAL A 192 7.28 -9.82 9.76
N LYS A 193 7.60 -9.82 8.46
CA LYS A 193 8.03 -11.03 7.74
C LYS A 193 9.30 -11.64 8.35
N LEU A 194 10.26 -10.81 8.76
CA LEU A 194 11.48 -11.27 9.41
C LEU A 194 11.19 -11.91 10.78
N ASN A 195 10.35 -11.27 11.60
CA ASN A 195 9.94 -11.84 12.90
C ASN A 195 9.20 -13.18 12.72
N LEU A 196 8.26 -13.25 11.79
CA LEU A 196 7.52 -14.49 11.50
C LEU A 196 8.44 -15.62 11.03
N LYS A 197 9.52 -15.30 10.31
CA LYS A 197 10.55 -16.27 9.93
C LYS A 197 11.34 -16.78 11.15
N ASN A 198 11.61 -15.92 12.13
CA ASN A 198 12.40 -16.26 13.32
C ASN A 198 11.59 -17.00 14.40
N CYS A 199 10.34 -16.60 14.62
CA CYS A 199 9.48 -17.18 15.66
C CYS A 199 8.78 -18.49 15.22
N GLN A 200 9.00 -18.92 13.98
CA GLN A 200 8.43 -20.09 13.30
C GLN A 200 6.91 -20.10 13.14
N ASN A 201 6.11 -19.84 14.20
CA ASN A 201 4.65 -19.91 14.17
C ASN A 201 3.96 -19.01 15.19
N ILE A 202 2.76 -18.54 14.85
CA ILE A 202 1.79 -17.99 15.80
C ILE A 202 0.75 -19.08 16.10
N GLY A 203 0.60 -19.44 17.39
CA GLY A 203 -0.11 -20.65 17.81
C GLY A 203 -1.64 -20.59 17.75
N SER A 204 -2.25 -19.41 17.79
CA SER A 204 -3.71 -19.20 17.82
C SER A 204 -4.13 -17.91 17.11
N GLU A 205 -5.43 -17.80 16.79
CA GLU A 205 -6.03 -16.60 16.19
C GLU A 205 -5.92 -15.39 17.14
N ASP A 206 -6.15 -15.58 18.44
CA ASP A 206 -6.00 -14.54 19.46
C ASP A 206 -4.54 -14.07 19.56
N ALA A 207 -3.59 -15.00 19.52
CA ALA A 207 -2.17 -14.66 19.51
C ALA A 207 -1.82 -13.86 18.24
N ALA A 208 -2.42 -14.18 17.09
CA ALA A 208 -2.19 -13.44 15.85
C ALA A 208 -2.76 -12.03 15.92
N LYS A 209 -3.96 -11.86 16.48
CA LYS A 209 -4.58 -10.56 16.72
C LYS A 209 -3.74 -9.70 17.67
N ASN A 210 -3.32 -10.26 18.80
CA ASN A 210 -2.49 -9.57 19.77
C ASN A 210 -1.12 -9.19 19.19
N THR A 211 -0.50 -10.10 18.44
CA THR A 211 0.79 -9.85 17.76
C THR A 211 0.66 -8.72 16.74
N ALA A 212 -0.44 -8.65 15.99
CA ALA A 212 -0.71 -7.57 15.05
C ALA A 212 -0.80 -6.20 15.74
N VAL A 213 -1.46 -6.13 16.91
CA VAL A 213 -1.52 -4.92 17.74
C VAL A 213 -0.13 -4.51 18.23
N ILE A 214 0.65 -5.46 18.77
CA ILE A 214 2.01 -5.19 19.27
C ILE A 214 2.91 -4.67 18.14
N PHE A 215 2.88 -5.30 16.96
CA PHE A 215 3.63 -4.82 15.79
C PHE A 215 3.19 -3.43 15.36
N SER A 216 1.89 -3.12 15.44
CA SER A 216 1.34 -1.80 15.08
C SER A 216 1.91 -0.71 15.99
N LEU A 217 1.86 -0.94 17.30
CA LEU A 217 2.37 0.01 18.30
C LEU A 217 3.88 0.18 18.18
N THR A 218 4.62 -0.92 18.09
CA THR A 218 6.09 -0.92 18.03
C THR A 218 6.60 -0.20 16.78
N GLU A 219 6.04 -0.52 15.60
CA GLU A 219 6.45 0.15 14.35
C GLU A 219 6.03 1.63 14.33
N SER A 220 4.87 1.96 14.90
CA SER A 220 4.44 3.35 15.04
C SER A 220 5.33 4.15 16.00
N CYS A 221 5.78 3.58 17.11
CA CYS A 221 6.76 4.21 18.01
C CYS A 221 8.07 4.49 17.28
N ARG A 222 8.62 3.47 16.61
CA ARG A 222 9.86 3.58 15.84
C ARG A 222 9.78 4.69 14.78
N LEU A 223 8.64 4.78 14.09
CA LEU A 223 8.40 5.81 13.08
C LEU A 223 8.26 7.23 13.65
N ASN A 224 7.81 7.36 14.89
CA ASN A 224 7.71 8.63 15.61
C ASN A 224 8.97 8.96 16.44
N GLY A 225 10.03 8.14 16.37
CA GLY A 225 11.26 8.37 17.13
C GLY A 225 11.14 8.09 18.63
N ILE A 226 10.14 7.29 19.01
CA ILE A 226 9.84 6.94 20.39
C ILE A 226 10.41 5.57 20.71
N ASN A 227 11.06 5.43 21.88
CA ASN A 227 11.44 4.12 22.40
C ASN A 227 10.15 3.31 22.76
N PRO A 228 9.94 2.13 22.14
CA PRO A 228 8.74 1.32 22.40
C PRO A 228 8.56 0.91 23.86
N GLU A 229 9.65 0.67 24.61
CA GLU A 229 9.60 0.29 26.02
C GLU A 229 9.03 1.43 26.88
N THR A 230 9.58 2.64 26.71
CA THR A 230 9.11 3.83 27.42
C THR A 230 7.64 4.15 27.06
N TYR A 231 7.27 3.95 25.80
CA TYR A 231 5.87 4.08 25.37
C TYR A 231 4.95 3.11 26.09
N LEU A 232 5.31 1.82 26.13
CA LEU A 232 4.50 0.79 26.77
C LEU A 232 4.38 1.02 28.28
N GLU A 233 5.46 1.43 28.94
CA GLU A 233 5.44 1.78 30.36
C GLU A 233 4.42 2.91 30.63
N LYS A 234 4.47 3.98 29.84
CA LYS A 234 3.53 5.10 29.97
C LYS A 234 2.10 4.67 29.65
N LEU A 235 1.90 3.90 28.58
CA LEU A 235 0.60 3.38 28.17
C LEU A 235 -0.03 2.55 29.29
N PHE A 236 0.72 1.62 29.89
CA PHE A 236 0.20 0.78 30.97
C PHE A 236 -0.08 1.57 32.25
N LYS A 237 0.78 2.54 32.62
CA LYS A 237 0.50 3.44 33.74
C LYS A 237 -0.83 4.19 33.57
N CYS A 238 -1.07 4.74 32.38
CA CYS A 238 -2.33 5.44 32.08
C CYS A 238 -3.54 4.49 32.13
N ILE A 239 -3.43 3.28 31.54
CA ILE A 239 -4.54 2.31 31.53
C ILE A 239 -4.88 1.82 32.94
N VAL A 240 -3.88 1.59 33.79
CA VAL A 240 -4.06 1.06 35.15
C VAL A 240 -4.56 2.12 36.14
N SER A 241 -4.25 3.39 35.91
CA SER A 241 -4.60 4.49 36.84
C SER A 241 -6.11 4.78 36.98
N HIS A 242 -6.99 4.08 36.25
CA HIS A 242 -8.47 4.26 36.24
C HIS A 242 -8.96 5.69 35.90
N GLU A 243 -8.07 6.60 35.52
CA GLU A 243 -8.43 7.93 35.04
C GLU A 243 -9.02 7.86 33.61
N THR A 244 -9.93 8.79 33.32
CA THR A 244 -10.54 8.92 31.99
C THR A 244 -9.58 9.60 31.01
N TYR A 245 -8.74 8.83 30.35
CA TYR A 245 -7.90 9.32 29.24
C TYR A 245 -8.66 9.32 27.91
N ASP A 246 -8.43 10.37 27.11
CA ASP A 246 -8.68 10.28 25.67
C ASP A 246 -7.67 9.28 25.07
N LYS A 247 -8.16 8.09 24.70
CA LYS A 247 -7.36 7.02 24.09
C LYS A 247 -6.58 7.49 22.85
N ARG A 248 -7.06 8.52 22.14
CA ARG A 248 -6.33 9.09 21.00
C ARG A 248 -5.00 9.70 21.42
N GLN A 249 -4.94 10.36 22.59
CA GLN A 249 -3.72 10.96 23.11
C GLN A 249 -2.65 9.92 23.47
N LEU A 250 -3.05 8.66 23.66
CA LEU A 250 -2.14 7.55 23.93
C LEU A 250 -1.54 6.94 22.67
N LEU A 251 -1.91 7.40 21.47
CA LEU A 251 -1.29 6.92 20.23
C LEU A 251 0.15 7.44 20.11
N PRO A 252 1.07 6.67 19.48
CA PRO A 252 2.47 7.06 19.36
C PRO A 252 2.73 8.43 18.70
N CYS A 253 1.81 8.93 17.86
CA CYS A 253 1.97 10.24 17.22
C CYS A 253 1.53 11.43 18.09
N TYR A 254 0.85 11.18 19.22
CA TYR A 254 0.27 12.21 20.08
C TYR A 254 0.75 12.16 21.53
N ILE A 255 1.19 10.97 21.96
CA ILE A 255 1.68 10.76 23.31
C ILE A 255 2.91 11.63 23.57
N LYS A 256 2.92 12.25 24.76
CA LYS A 256 4.07 12.99 25.26
C LYS A 256 4.84 12.05 26.18
N ILE A 257 6.10 11.80 25.83
CA ILE A 257 7.04 10.96 26.58
C ILE A 257 8.16 11.84 27.08
#